data_AF-A0A536EEA5-F1
#
_entry.id   AF-A0A536EEA5-F1
#
_cell.length_a   1.000
_cell.length_b   1.000
_cell.length_c   1.000
_cell.angle_alpha   90.00
_cell.angle_beta   90.00
_cell.angle_gamma   90.00
#
_symmetry.space_group_name_H-M   'P 1'
#
loop_
_entity.id
_entity.type
_entity.pdbx_description
1 polymer ?
#
loop_
_entity_poly.entity_id
_entity_poly.type
_entity_poly.pdbx_seq_one_letter_code
_entity_poly.pdbx_strand_id
1 'polypeptide(L)'
;MYDLAAEHSAAIGAAVFLVVSLWLALRAFSALARRQFTWAVTLVETYRATSALTKLAGVLMLVSGVIHLALIPSHEGITGVLFVIDGVGFIVLGAAAFAAHWWRRPAVFWLLATIIAYVIWIIAGWETPDQIGIGCKLIELVALGLVLRLGPAGRRTWPRRIGRAVAFPMLVSLATLGIWVGGLMHPDALHAHAGALLQPVAAVATPEQREAATRLLSDTRASIARYRDPATAIAAGFKPEPVSSADPLRHFVNAGNAKAILDPKHPQALVYAQTKHGLQLIGAMYQMPRAGQWGPDPGGPLTQWHQHEGICFSPFGFEFSFETPFWTCPVGSTSITTPPMLHVWIIDNGKLGPFAADLDKTVQKQLQGS
;
A
#
# COMPACT_ATOMS: atom_id res chain seq x y z
N MET A 1 4.02 7.05 -0.64
CA MET A 1 3.10 5.97 -0.25
C MET A 1 3.82 5.09 0.76
N TYR A 2 3.19 4.78 1.91
CA TYR A 2 3.88 4.20 3.07
C TYR A 2 4.46 2.83 2.76
N ASP A 3 5.77 2.79 2.57
CA ASP A 3 6.53 1.57 2.37
C ASP A 3 6.35 0.67 3.60
N LEU A 4 6.20 -0.64 3.40
CA LEU A 4 6.42 -1.59 4.49
C LEU A 4 7.93 -1.56 4.75
N ALA A 5 8.39 -0.60 5.55
CA ALA A 5 9.78 -0.56 5.97
C ALA A 5 10.12 -1.96 6.48
N ALA A 6 11.17 -2.59 5.93
CA ALA A 6 11.50 -4.01 6.17
C ALA A 6 11.54 -4.37 7.67
N GLU A 7 11.82 -3.36 8.48
CA GLU A 7 11.86 -3.28 9.95
C GLU A 7 10.50 -3.60 10.62
N HIS A 8 9.39 -3.48 9.90
CA HIS A 8 8.03 -3.65 10.38
C HIS A 8 7.46 -5.05 10.06
N SER A 9 8.13 -5.84 9.21
CA SER A 9 7.74 -7.24 8.90
C SER A 9 7.74 -8.14 10.16
N ALA A 10 8.62 -7.85 11.11
CA ALA A 10 8.71 -8.56 12.39
C ALA A 10 7.42 -8.43 13.21
N ALA A 11 6.74 -7.29 13.16
CA ALA A 11 5.48 -7.07 13.88
C ALA A 11 4.33 -7.92 13.31
N ILE A 12 4.25 -8.06 11.99
CA ILE A 12 3.27 -8.92 11.32
C ILE A 12 3.54 -10.39 11.68
N GLY A 13 4.81 -10.82 11.60
CA GLY A 13 5.22 -12.16 11.98
C GLY A 13 4.88 -12.48 13.44
N ALA A 14 5.14 -11.54 14.35
CA ALA A 14 4.84 -11.68 15.77
C ALA A 14 3.33 -11.80 16.05
N ALA A 15 2.49 -11.01 15.35
CA ALA A 15 1.04 -11.09 15.47
C ALA A 15 0.48 -12.44 15.00
N VAL A 16 0.94 -12.94 13.84
CA VAL A 16 0.55 -14.27 13.33
C VAL A 16 1.01 -15.37 14.29
N PHE A 17 2.25 -15.30 14.76
CA PHE A 17 2.81 -16.26 15.70
C PHE A 17 2.01 -16.31 17.01
N LEU A 18 1.59 -15.15 17.54
CA LEU A 18 0.74 -15.07 18.73
C LEU A 18 -0.59 -15.81 18.52
N VAL A 19 -1.30 -15.55 17.43
CA VAL A 19 -2.61 -16.17 17.16
C VAL A 19 -2.49 -17.70 17.06
N VAL A 20 -1.47 -18.17 16.34
CA VAL A 20 -1.17 -19.60 16.22
C VAL A 20 -0.81 -20.20 17.58
N SER A 21 0.03 -19.52 18.37
CA SER A 21 0.44 -19.97 19.70
C SER A 21 -0.73 -20.04 20.67
N LEU A 22 -1.64 -19.06 20.67
CA LEU A 22 -2.86 -19.08 21.48
C LEU A 22 -3.77 -20.26 21.09
N TRP A 23 -3.92 -20.53 19.79
CA TRP A 23 -4.70 -21.68 19.32
C TRP A 23 -4.09 -23.02 19.76
N LEU A 24 -2.77 -23.19 19.62
CA LEU A 24 -2.05 -24.37 20.09
C LEU A 24 -2.14 -24.54 21.61
N ALA A 25 -1.97 -23.46 22.37
CA ALA A 25 -2.10 -23.47 23.82
C ALA A 25 -3.51 -23.91 24.27
N LEU A 26 -4.57 -23.37 23.64
CA LEU A 26 -5.95 -23.79 23.92
C LEU A 26 -6.20 -25.28 23.61
N ARG A 27 -5.58 -25.82 22.54
CA ARG A 27 -5.62 -27.25 22.21
C ARG A 27 -4.90 -28.08 23.26
N ALA A 28 -3.72 -27.65 23.71
CA ALA A 28 -2.94 -28.31 24.75
C ALA A 28 -3.68 -28.31 26.10
N PHE A 29 -4.21 -27.17 26.53
CA PHE A 29 -5.01 -27.06 27.76
C PHE A 29 -6.29 -27.91 27.67
N SER A 30 -6.95 -27.96 26.52
CA SER A 30 -8.09 -28.86 26.31
C SER A 30 -7.70 -30.34 26.42
N ALA A 31 -6.50 -30.72 25.96
CA ALA A 31 -6.00 -32.09 26.11
C ALA A 31 -5.67 -32.42 27.57
N LEU A 32 -5.08 -31.49 28.31
CA LEU A 32 -4.80 -31.62 29.75
C LEU A 32 -6.10 -31.66 30.57
N ALA A 33 -7.10 -30.86 30.22
CA ALA A 33 -8.41 -30.91 30.85
C ALA A 33 -9.10 -32.28 30.64
N ARG A 34 -8.98 -32.89 29.44
CA ARG A 34 -9.44 -34.27 29.20
C ARG A 34 -8.71 -35.31 30.05
N ARG A 35 -7.46 -35.04 30.42
CA ARG A 35 -6.66 -35.84 31.36
C ARG A 35 -6.95 -35.53 32.84
N GLN A 36 -8.00 -34.76 33.13
CA GLN A 36 -8.46 -34.43 34.49
C GLN A 36 -7.46 -33.62 35.33
N PHE A 37 -6.56 -32.85 34.70
CA PHE A 37 -5.76 -31.87 35.43
C PHE A 37 -6.67 -30.71 35.88
N THR A 38 -6.87 -30.57 37.19
CA THR A 38 -7.84 -29.65 37.81
C THR A 38 -7.69 -28.20 37.36
N TRP A 39 -6.46 -27.67 37.34
CA TRP A 39 -6.19 -26.30 36.88
C TRP A 39 -6.54 -26.10 35.40
N ALA A 40 -6.33 -27.11 34.55
CA ALA A 40 -6.61 -27.05 33.12
C ALA A 40 -8.11 -27.12 32.84
N VAL A 41 -8.85 -27.91 33.63
CA VAL A 41 -10.32 -27.95 33.61
C VAL A 41 -10.87 -26.56 33.95
N THR A 42 -10.47 -25.97 35.08
CA THR A 42 -10.93 -24.64 35.49
C THR A 42 -10.64 -23.57 34.43
N LEU A 43 -9.44 -23.58 33.85
CA LEU A 43 -9.04 -22.63 32.81
C LEU A 43 -9.89 -22.77 31.54
N VAL A 44 -10.09 -24.00 31.06
CA VAL A 44 -10.89 -24.27 29.86
C VAL A 44 -12.37 -23.91 30.09
N GLU A 45 -12.91 -24.19 31.27
CA GLU A 45 -14.29 -23.84 31.62
C GLU A 45 -14.49 -22.33 31.73
N THR A 46 -13.56 -21.63 32.38
CA THR A 46 -13.58 -20.16 32.49
C THR A 46 -13.47 -19.52 31.11
N TYR A 47 -12.56 -20.02 30.26
CA TYR A 47 -12.48 -19.59 28.86
C TYR A 47 -13.80 -19.86 28.13
N ARG A 48 -14.39 -21.05 28.23
CA ARG A 48 -15.66 -21.38 27.55
C ARG A 48 -16.81 -20.49 28.02
N ALA A 49 -16.92 -20.21 29.32
CA ALA A 49 -17.93 -19.35 29.91
C ALA A 49 -17.79 -17.87 29.54
N THR A 50 -16.59 -17.44 29.13
CA THR A 50 -16.32 -16.06 28.72
C THR A 50 -17.04 -15.74 27.39
N SER A 51 -17.67 -14.56 27.31
CA SER A 51 -18.40 -14.14 26.11
C SER A 51 -17.49 -14.04 24.86
N ALA A 52 -18.06 -14.26 23.68
CA ALA A 52 -17.33 -14.13 22.41
C ALA A 52 -16.74 -12.72 22.21
N LEU A 53 -17.47 -11.68 22.62
CA LEU A 53 -16.99 -10.30 22.54
C LEU A 53 -15.80 -10.05 23.48
N THR A 54 -15.84 -10.57 24.71
CA THR A 54 -14.72 -10.48 25.66
C THR A 54 -13.49 -11.22 25.13
N LYS A 55 -13.68 -12.42 24.58
CA LYS A 55 -12.60 -13.19 23.93
C LYS A 55 -11.94 -12.39 22.82
N LEU A 56 -12.74 -11.85 21.90
CA LEU A 56 -12.24 -11.08 20.78
C LEU A 56 -11.53 -9.80 21.23
N ALA A 57 -12.13 -9.04 22.16
CA ALA A 57 -11.49 -7.83 22.70
C ALA A 57 -10.15 -8.15 23.41
N GLY A 58 -10.11 -9.23 24.19
CA GLY A 58 -8.88 -9.70 24.84
C GLY A 58 -7.80 -10.05 23.83
N VAL A 59 -8.14 -10.84 22.79
CA VAL A 59 -7.19 -11.21 21.72
C VAL A 59 -6.69 -9.99 20.95
N LEU A 60 -7.56 -9.03 20.61
CA LEU A 60 -7.14 -7.82 19.89
C LEU A 60 -6.20 -6.96 20.74
N MET A 61 -6.43 -6.86 22.05
CA MET A 61 -5.48 -6.20 22.96
C MET A 61 -4.15 -6.97 23.02
N LEU A 62 -4.15 -8.31 23.13
CA LEU A 62 -2.91 -9.09 23.10
C LEU A 62 -2.13 -8.88 21.79
N VAL A 63 -2.81 -8.89 20.65
CA VAL A 63 -2.22 -8.63 19.33
C VAL A 63 -1.62 -7.22 19.28
N SER A 64 -2.37 -6.20 19.71
CA SER A 64 -1.84 -4.83 19.79
C SER A 64 -0.60 -4.77 20.67
N GLY A 65 -0.62 -5.42 21.84
CA GLY A 65 0.51 -5.44 22.76
C GLY A 65 1.77 -6.06 22.15
N VAL A 66 1.63 -7.19 21.45
CA VAL A 66 2.75 -7.84 20.75
C VAL A 66 3.28 -6.97 19.60
N ILE A 67 2.41 -6.30 18.85
CA ILE A 67 2.82 -5.36 17.80
C ILE A 67 3.64 -4.22 18.40
N HIS A 68 3.19 -3.59 19.49
CA HIS A 68 3.93 -2.50 20.14
C HIS A 68 5.32 -2.97 20.62
N LEU A 69 5.42 -4.16 21.21
CA LEU A 69 6.71 -4.72 21.61
C LEU A 69 7.62 -5.03 20.42
N ALA A 70 7.05 -5.49 19.30
CA ALA A 70 7.81 -5.79 18.10
C ALA A 70 8.34 -4.54 17.39
N LEU A 71 7.74 -3.37 17.63
CA LEU A 71 8.15 -2.07 17.09
C LEU A 71 9.22 -1.35 17.92
N ILE A 72 9.60 -1.88 19.09
CA ILE A 72 10.65 -1.27 19.93
C ILE A 72 11.98 -1.06 19.17
N PRO A 73 12.49 -2.03 18.38
CA PRO A 73 13.80 -1.87 17.72
C PRO A 73 13.85 -0.73 16.71
N SER A 74 12.70 -0.30 16.16
CA SER A 74 12.62 0.79 15.19
C SER A 74 12.42 2.17 15.82
N HIS A 75 12.36 2.27 17.16
CA HIS A 75 12.08 3.52 17.86
C HIS A 75 13.08 3.79 18.99
N GLU A 76 13.82 4.89 18.89
CA GLU A 76 14.79 5.30 19.90
C GLU A 76 14.18 6.24 20.95
N GLY A 77 14.90 6.41 22.07
CA GLY A 77 14.59 7.39 23.10
C GLY A 77 13.24 7.14 23.80
N ILE A 78 12.47 8.22 23.99
CA ILE A 78 11.21 8.17 24.74
C ILE A 78 10.13 7.36 24.02
N THR A 79 10.13 7.36 22.68
CA THR A 79 9.13 6.66 21.87
C THR A 79 9.24 5.16 22.07
N GLY A 80 10.46 4.59 22.07
CA GLY A 80 10.67 3.16 22.37
C GLY A 80 10.19 2.78 23.77
N VAL A 81 10.36 3.64 24.78
CA VAL A 81 9.84 3.42 26.14
C VAL A 81 8.31 3.42 26.17
N LEU A 82 7.67 4.32 25.44
CA LEU A 82 6.22 4.36 25.31
C LEU A 82 5.68 3.09 24.64
N PHE A 83 6.34 2.58 23.59
CA PHE A 83 6.02 1.29 22.97
C PHE A 83 6.13 0.11 23.95
N VAL A 84 7.13 0.11 24.85
CA VAL A 84 7.22 -0.90 25.93
C VAL A 84 6.02 -0.80 26.87
N ILE A 85 5.70 0.41 27.33
CA ILE A 85 4.59 0.65 28.27
C ILE A 85 3.27 0.20 27.64
N ASP A 86 3.01 0.59 26.40
CA ASP A 86 1.80 0.22 25.65
C ASP A 86 1.74 -1.29 25.43
N GLY A 87 2.84 -1.89 24.98
CA GLY A 87 2.96 -3.32 24.74
C GLY A 87 2.62 -4.16 25.97
N VAL A 88 3.26 -3.85 27.09
CA VAL A 88 3.01 -4.54 28.38
C VAL A 88 1.60 -4.25 28.88
N GLY A 89 1.14 -3.00 28.83
CA GLY A 89 -0.20 -2.60 29.27
C GLY A 89 -1.30 -3.37 28.54
N PHE A 90 -1.20 -3.48 27.22
CA PHE A 90 -2.13 -4.25 26.41
C PHE A 90 -2.10 -5.75 26.70
N ILE A 91 -0.92 -6.34 26.92
CA ILE A 91 -0.80 -7.75 27.29
C ILE A 91 -1.49 -8.01 28.63
N VAL A 92 -1.21 -7.16 29.63
CA VAL A 92 -1.80 -7.28 30.97
C VAL A 92 -3.32 -7.12 30.91
N LEU A 93 -3.83 -6.12 30.19
CA LEU A 93 -5.28 -5.88 30.05
C LEU A 93 -5.99 -6.97 29.24
N GLY A 94 -5.31 -7.50 28.20
CA GLY A 94 -5.74 -8.66 27.43
C GLY A 94 -5.91 -9.91 28.28
N ALA A 95 -4.92 -10.21 29.13
CA ALA A 95 -5.00 -11.32 30.08
C ALA A 95 -6.05 -11.07 31.18
N ALA A 96 -6.10 -9.85 31.72
CA ALA A 96 -7.05 -9.47 32.77
C ALA A 96 -8.51 -9.62 32.33
N ALA A 97 -8.81 -9.55 31.02
CA ALA A 97 -10.15 -9.78 30.48
C ALA A 97 -10.73 -11.16 30.81
N PHE A 98 -9.87 -12.14 31.14
CA PHE A 98 -10.26 -13.51 31.48
C PHE A 98 -10.17 -13.82 32.97
N ALA A 99 -9.51 -12.97 33.77
CA ALA A 99 -9.18 -13.26 35.16
C ALA A 99 -9.72 -12.23 36.17
N ALA A 100 -9.96 -11.00 35.74
CA ALA A 100 -10.36 -9.90 36.61
C ALA A 100 -11.72 -9.35 36.22
N HIS A 101 -12.48 -8.82 37.18
CA HIS A 101 -13.75 -8.13 36.92
C HIS A 101 -13.57 -6.63 36.67
N TRP A 102 -12.42 -6.06 37.07
CA TRP A 102 -12.14 -4.63 36.98
C TRP A 102 -11.52 -4.20 35.64
N TRP A 103 -11.08 -5.16 34.80
CA TRP A 103 -10.32 -4.90 33.56
C TRP A 103 -10.96 -3.91 32.60
N ARG A 104 -12.30 -3.86 32.56
CA ARG A 104 -13.05 -3.12 31.53
C ARG A 104 -12.78 -1.62 31.56
N ARG A 105 -12.71 -1.01 32.75
CA ARG A 105 -12.52 0.45 32.87
C ARG A 105 -11.10 0.87 32.49
N PRO A 106 -10.04 0.22 33.02
CA PRO A 106 -8.67 0.48 32.57
C PRO A 106 -8.47 0.20 31.08
N ALA A 107 -9.07 -0.86 30.53
CA ALA A 107 -8.96 -1.15 29.10
C ALA A 107 -9.52 -0.02 28.22
N VAL A 108 -10.69 0.53 28.56
CA VAL A 108 -11.26 1.69 27.84
C VAL A 108 -10.33 2.90 27.91
N PHE A 109 -9.80 3.20 29.10
CA PHE A 109 -8.90 4.34 29.28
C PHE A 109 -7.60 4.16 28.49
N TRP A 110 -7.00 2.97 28.55
CA TRP A 110 -5.75 2.65 27.86
C TRP A 110 -5.91 2.73 26.33
N LEU A 111 -6.96 2.12 25.79
CA LEU A 111 -7.27 2.18 24.35
C LEU A 111 -7.54 3.61 23.87
N LEU A 112 -8.23 4.42 24.67
CA LEU A 112 -8.44 5.84 24.32
C LEU A 112 -7.13 6.64 24.38
N ALA A 113 -6.33 6.44 25.41
CA ALA A 113 -5.08 7.15 25.61
C ALA A 113 -4.08 6.88 24.46
N THR A 114 -3.93 5.62 24.06
CA THR A 114 -3.04 5.19 22.98
C THR A 114 -3.47 5.73 21.61
N ILE A 115 -4.78 5.69 21.29
CA ILE A 115 -5.31 6.27 20.05
C ILE A 115 -5.10 7.79 20.01
N ILE A 116 -5.39 8.49 21.11
CA ILE A 116 -5.21 9.96 21.19
C ILE A 116 -3.72 10.32 21.12
N ALA A 117 -2.86 9.59 21.81
CA ALA A 117 -1.42 9.82 21.80
C ALA A 117 -0.85 9.70 20.38
N TYR A 118 -1.24 8.67 19.62
CA TYR A 118 -0.81 8.50 18.24
C TYR A 118 -1.25 9.66 17.33
N VAL A 119 -2.50 10.12 17.45
CA VAL A 119 -2.99 11.29 16.69
C VAL A 119 -2.19 12.55 17.03
N ILE A 120 -1.88 12.77 18.31
CA ILE A 120 -1.05 13.91 18.74
C ILE A 120 0.36 13.79 18.15
N TRP A 121 0.95 12.59 18.14
CA TRP A 121 2.28 12.33 17.61
C TRP A 121 2.39 12.65 16.11
N ILE A 122 1.38 12.25 15.34
CA ILE A 122 1.27 12.58 13.90
C ILE A 122 1.13 14.09 13.70
N ILE A 123 0.22 14.75 14.43
CA ILE A 123 -0.02 16.20 14.27
C ILE A 123 1.23 17.00 14.66
N ALA A 124 1.99 16.54 15.66
CA ALA A 124 3.25 17.14 16.06
C ALA A 124 4.40 16.89 15.08
N GLY A 125 4.22 16.02 14.08
CA GLY A 125 5.23 15.65 13.11
C GLY A 125 6.37 14.80 13.68
N TRP A 126 6.16 14.16 14.84
CA TRP A 126 7.16 13.31 15.50
C TRP A 126 7.17 11.87 14.99
N GLU A 127 6.10 11.46 14.31
CA GLU A 127 5.98 10.17 13.65
C GLU A 127 5.19 10.35 12.36
N THR A 128 5.72 9.76 11.30
CA THR A 128 5.00 9.67 10.03
C THR A 128 4.01 8.51 10.13
N PRO A 129 2.72 8.69 9.75
CA PRO A 129 1.79 7.57 9.71
C PRO A 129 2.39 6.46 8.84
N ASP A 130 2.38 5.22 9.29
CA ASP A 130 2.82 4.07 8.50
C ASP A 130 1.72 3.00 8.50
N GLN A 131 1.86 1.99 7.64
CA GLN A 131 0.82 0.95 7.50
C GLN A 131 0.58 0.18 8.80
N ILE A 132 1.64 -0.10 9.56
CA ILE A 132 1.54 -0.87 10.80
C ILE A 132 0.98 0.01 11.92
N GLY A 133 1.44 1.25 12.05
CA GLY A 133 0.87 2.20 13.01
C GLY A 133 -0.63 2.36 12.81
N ILE A 134 -1.07 2.63 11.57
CA ILE A 134 -2.49 2.75 11.22
C ILE A 134 -3.26 1.45 11.49
N GLY A 135 -2.74 0.30 11.05
CA GLY A 135 -3.37 -1.00 11.27
C GLY A 135 -3.52 -1.34 12.76
N CYS A 136 -2.50 -1.01 13.56
CA CYS A 136 -2.51 -1.19 14.99
C CYS A 136 -3.59 -0.33 15.66
N LYS A 137 -3.71 0.96 15.30
CA LYS A 137 -4.76 1.82 15.82
C LYS A 137 -6.15 1.40 15.39
N LEU A 138 -6.33 0.80 14.21
CA LEU A 138 -7.60 0.20 13.82
C LEU A 138 -7.96 -1.00 14.71
N ILE A 139 -7.00 -1.88 15.02
CA ILE A 139 -7.17 -3.00 15.96
C ILE A 139 -7.62 -2.49 17.34
N GLU A 140 -6.94 -1.47 17.86
CA GLU A 140 -7.28 -0.82 19.13
C GLU A 140 -8.68 -0.20 19.11
N LEU A 141 -9.02 0.51 18.03
CA LEU A 141 -10.33 1.12 17.87
C LEU A 141 -11.44 0.06 17.82
N VAL A 142 -11.18 -1.07 17.16
CA VAL A 142 -12.09 -2.22 17.15
C VAL A 142 -12.26 -2.78 18.56
N ALA A 143 -11.15 -3.02 19.27
CA ALA A 143 -11.17 -3.50 20.65
C ALA A 143 -11.95 -2.55 21.57
N LEU A 144 -11.74 -1.23 21.45
CA LEU A 144 -12.45 -0.21 22.22
C LEU A 144 -13.96 -0.30 21.97
N GLY A 145 -14.37 -0.42 20.72
CA GLY A 145 -15.77 -0.62 20.34
C GLY A 145 -16.41 -1.84 21.01
N LEU A 146 -15.70 -2.96 21.03
CA LEU A 146 -16.15 -4.20 21.67
C LEU A 146 -16.24 -4.05 23.19
N VAL A 147 -15.21 -3.49 23.84
CA VAL A 147 -15.17 -3.28 25.30
C VAL A 147 -16.29 -2.34 25.75
N LEU A 148 -16.56 -1.28 24.97
CA LEU A 148 -17.68 -0.40 25.23
C LEU A 148 -19.01 -1.16 25.17
N ARG A 149 -19.19 -2.10 24.23
CA ARG A 149 -20.40 -2.94 24.05
C ARG A 149 -20.69 -3.87 25.23
N LEU A 150 -19.69 -4.28 26.00
CA LEU A 150 -19.82 -5.18 27.16
C LEU A 150 -20.47 -4.56 28.42
N GLY A 151 -20.82 -3.26 28.42
CA GLY A 151 -21.46 -2.61 29.58
C GLY A 151 -22.92 -3.02 29.81
N PRO A 152 -23.46 -2.89 31.05
CA PRO A 152 -24.83 -3.30 31.38
C PRO A 152 -25.88 -2.65 30.47
N ALA A 153 -26.83 -3.44 29.98
CA ALA A 153 -27.94 -2.97 29.13
C ALA A 153 -29.03 -2.19 29.88
N GLY A 154 -28.91 -2.05 31.21
CA GLY A 154 -29.90 -1.45 32.10
C GLY A 154 -30.16 0.04 31.82
N ARG A 155 -31.44 0.38 31.57
CA ARG A 155 -32.01 1.74 31.41
C ARG A 155 -31.28 2.66 30.42
N ARG A 156 -30.78 2.14 29.30
CA ARG A 156 -30.26 2.99 28.21
C ARG A 156 -31.36 3.42 27.26
N THR A 157 -31.51 4.74 27.07
CA THR A 157 -32.43 5.35 26.11
C THR A 157 -32.09 4.96 24.66
N TRP A 158 -33.10 4.86 23.81
CA TRP A 158 -32.99 4.49 22.38
C TRP A 158 -31.91 5.27 21.60
N PRO A 159 -31.73 6.60 21.79
CA PRO A 159 -30.67 7.36 21.13
C PRO A 159 -29.27 6.90 21.51
N ARG A 160 -29.05 6.48 22.77
CA ARG A 160 -27.75 5.98 23.26
C ARG A 160 -27.43 4.58 22.76
N ARG A 161 -28.45 3.79 22.38
CA ARG A 161 -28.28 2.49 21.72
C ARG A 161 -27.92 2.67 20.25
N ILE A 162 -28.63 3.55 19.53
CA ILE A 162 -28.34 3.88 18.13
C ILE A 162 -26.96 4.53 18.00
N GLY A 163 -26.66 5.52 18.84
CA GLY A 163 -25.35 6.18 18.82
C GLY A 163 -24.19 5.20 18.98
N ARG A 164 -24.32 4.15 19.79
CA ARG A 164 -23.29 3.10 19.92
C ARG A 164 -23.30 2.05 18.80
N ALA A 165 -24.44 1.83 18.16
CA ALA A 165 -24.54 0.95 17.00
C ALA A 165 -23.90 1.60 15.76
N VAL A 166 -24.02 2.93 15.63
CA VAL A 166 -23.52 3.72 14.50
C VAL A 166 -22.09 4.24 14.75
N ALA A 167 -21.70 4.55 15.98
CA ALA A 167 -20.37 5.12 16.27
C ALA A 167 -19.22 4.19 15.84
N PHE A 168 -19.38 2.88 15.99
CA PHE A 168 -18.34 1.91 15.59
C PHE A 168 -18.10 1.88 14.07
N PRO A 169 -19.10 1.61 13.22
CA PRO A 169 -18.92 1.67 11.77
C PRO A 169 -18.53 3.08 11.32
N MET A 170 -19.06 4.14 11.94
CA MET A 170 -18.69 5.52 11.60
C MET A 170 -17.21 5.83 11.92
N LEU A 171 -16.68 5.36 13.05
CA LEU A 171 -15.26 5.51 13.41
C LEU A 171 -14.35 4.69 12.48
N VAL A 172 -14.74 3.47 12.10
CA VAL A 172 -14.01 2.66 11.11
C VAL A 172 -14.04 3.33 9.74
N SER A 173 -15.20 3.85 9.32
CA SER A 173 -15.33 4.60 8.06
C SER A 173 -14.51 5.89 8.07
N LEU A 174 -14.49 6.64 9.17
CA LEU A 174 -13.68 7.85 9.32
C LEU A 174 -12.18 7.55 9.34
N ALA A 175 -11.76 6.48 10.00
CA ALA A 175 -10.37 6.02 9.96
C ALA A 175 -9.96 5.60 8.54
N THR A 176 -10.81 4.84 7.86
CA THR A 176 -10.61 4.45 6.46
C THR A 176 -10.53 5.67 5.55
N LEU A 177 -11.44 6.64 5.73
CA LEU A 177 -11.43 7.90 4.99
C LEU A 177 -10.16 8.72 5.28
N GLY A 178 -9.67 8.72 6.51
CA GLY A 178 -8.40 9.36 6.89
C GLY A 178 -7.20 8.75 6.18
N ILE A 179 -7.17 7.43 6.02
CA ILE A 179 -6.14 6.71 5.22
C ILE A 179 -6.21 7.13 3.75
N TRP A 180 -7.42 7.19 3.18
CA TRP A 180 -7.64 7.69 1.81
C TRP A 180 -7.17 9.13 1.63
N VAL A 181 -7.56 10.03 2.54
CA VAL A 181 -7.18 11.45 2.48
C VAL A 181 -5.68 11.60 2.67
N GLY A 182 -5.07 10.89 3.62
CA GLY A 182 -3.62 10.92 3.85
C GLY A 182 -2.81 10.47 2.62
N GLY A 183 -3.20 9.33 2.03
CA GLY A 183 -2.56 8.78 0.83
C GLY A 183 -2.80 9.59 -0.44
N LEU A 184 -3.94 10.28 -0.57
CA LEU A 184 -4.24 11.14 -1.72
C LEU A 184 -3.70 12.58 -1.58
N MET A 185 -3.53 13.08 -0.34
CA MET A 185 -3.10 14.46 -0.08
C MET A 185 -1.59 14.63 0.04
N HIS A 186 -0.84 13.54 0.20
CA HIS A 186 0.63 13.55 0.20
C HIS A 186 1.13 12.88 -1.08
N PRO A 187 1.24 13.60 -2.21
CA PRO A 187 2.04 13.12 -3.32
C PRO A 187 3.49 13.07 -2.81
N ASP A 188 3.96 11.90 -2.42
CA ASP A 188 5.37 11.73 -2.19
C ASP A 188 6.10 11.92 -3.51
N ALA A 189 7.23 12.62 -3.49
CA ALA A 189 7.95 13.04 -4.69
C ALA A 189 8.38 11.88 -5.60
N LEU A 190 8.33 10.65 -5.09
CA LEU A 190 8.61 9.43 -5.82
C LEU A 190 7.38 8.84 -6.52
N HIS A 191 6.16 9.35 -6.36
CA HIS A 191 5.01 8.83 -7.10
C HIS A 191 4.63 9.76 -8.24
N ALA A 192 4.73 9.26 -9.47
CA ALA A 192 4.27 10.01 -10.64
C ALA A 192 2.74 10.10 -10.69
N HIS A 193 2.07 8.98 -10.38
CA HIS A 193 0.63 8.84 -10.26
C HIS A 193 0.28 7.62 -9.41
N ALA A 194 -1.02 7.35 -9.22
CA ALA A 194 -1.50 6.23 -8.42
C ALA A 194 -0.88 4.90 -8.90
N GLY A 195 -0.12 4.26 -8.00
CA GLY A 195 0.55 3.00 -8.29
C GLY A 195 1.81 3.12 -9.16
N ALA A 196 2.36 4.30 -9.44
CA ALA A 196 3.62 4.44 -10.20
C ALA A 196 4.73 5.05 -9.35
N LEU A 197 5.73 4.25 -9.01
CA LEU A 197 6.91 4.63 -8.25
C LEU A 197 8.05 5.05 -9.20
N LEU A 198 8.68 6.18 -8.94
CA LEU A 198 9.82 6.76 -9.64
C LEU A 198 11.12 6.22 -9.04
N GLN A 199 12.13 6.08 -9.90
CA GLN A 199 13.49 5.79 -9.49
C GLN A 199 14.03 6.92 -8.60
N PRO A 200 14.58 6.61 -7.41
CA PRO A 200 15.25 7.61 -6.59
C PRO A 200 16.49 8.17 -7.31
N VAL A 201 16.55 9.48 -7.46
CA VAL A 201 17.62 10.21 -8.15
C VAL A 201 17.95 11.51 -7.39
N ALA A 202 19.08 12.13 -7.71
CA ALA A 202 19.44 13.43 -7.13
C ALA A 202 18.41 14.51 -7.51
N ALA A 203 18.23 15.52 -6.65
CA ALA A 203 17.22 16.56 -6.87
C ALA A 203 17.51 17.49 -8.07
N VAL A 204 18.78 17.61 -8.48
CA VAL A 204 19.22 18.52 -9.55
C VAL A 204 20.11 17.79 -10.54
N ALA A 205 19.82 17.95 -11.83
CA ALA A 205 20.62 17.37 -12.90
C ALA A 205 21.97 18.09 -13.07
N THR A 206 23.02 17.33 -13.33
CA THR A 206 24.33 17.87 -13.74
C THR A 206 24.29 18.35 -15.20
N PRO A 207 25.26 19.19 -15.64
CA PRO A 207 25.38 19.55 -17.05
C PRO A 207 25.50 18.34 -17.99
N GLU A 208 26.28 17.32 -17.59
CA GLU A 208 26.48 16.09 -18.36
C GLU A 208 25.17 15.30 -18.48
N GLN A 209 24.37 15.26 -17.41
CA GLN A 209 23.05 14.63 -17.42
C GLN A 209 22.06 15.36 -18.34
N ARG A 210 22.09 16.70 -18.36
CA ARG A 210 21.28 17.50 -19.31
C ARG A 210 21.65 17.20 -20.76
N GLU A 211 22.96 17.11 -21.05
CA GLU A 211 23.44 16.79 -22.38
C GLU A 211 23.09 15.35 -22.79
N ALA A 212 23.26 14.39 -21.88
CA ALA A 212 22.89 12.99 -22.11
C ALA A 212 21.38 12.82 -22.32
N ALA A 213 20.54 13.49 -21.54
CA ALA A 213 19.09 13.52 -21.75
C ALA A 213 18.73 14.13 -23.12
N THR A 214 19.38 15.22 -23.52
CA THR A 214 19.16 15.84 -24.84
C THR A 214 19.54 14.91 -25.99
N ARG A 215 20.67 14.20 -25.86
CA ARG A 215 21.11 13.19 -26.82
C ARG A 215 20.12 12.01 -26.90
N LEU A 216 19.69 11.48 -25.76
CA LEU A 216 18.71 10.40 -25.71
C LEU A 216 17.41 10.77 -26.44
N LEU A 217 16.89 11.98 -26.23
CA LEU A 217 15.69 12.47 -26.91
C LEU A 217 15.91 12.59 -28.43
N SER A 218 17.03 13.19 -28.84
CA SER A 218 17.40 13.35 -30.25
C SER A 218 17.53 12.00 -30.96
N ASP A 219 18.27 11.07 -30.37
CA ASP A 219 18.55 9.75 -30.94
C ASP A 219 17.27 8.92 -31.02
N THR A 220 16.43 8.98 -29.99
CA THR A 220 15.11 8.34 -30.00
C THR A 220 14.24 8.91 -31.11
N ARG A 221 14.14 10.24 -31.22
CA ARG A 221 13.33 10.88 -32.28
C ARG A 221 13.80 10.49 -33.67
N ALA A 222 15.12 10.44 -33.89
CA ALA A 222 15.70 10.07 -35.18
C ALA A 222 15.44 8.59 -35.52
N SER A 223 15.61 7.68 -34.55
CA SER A 223 15.48 6.24 -34.79
C SER A 223 14.04 5.82 -35.09
N ILE A 224 13.06 6.41 -34.41
CA ILE A 224 11.66 6.02 -34.53
C ILE A 224 10.92 6.76 -35.65
N ALA A 225 11.54 7.76 -36.29
CA ALA A 225 10.90 8.58 -37.32
C ALA A 225 10.31 7.75 -38.47
N ARG A 226 10.93 6.62 -38.82
CA ARG A 226 10.44 5.69 -39.85
C ARG A 226 9.12 5.00 -39.49
N TYR A 227 8.79 4.93 -38.20
CA TYR A 227 7.58 4.29 -37.69
C TYR A 227 6.40 5.26 -37.56
N ARG A 228 6.47 6.46 -38.17
CA ARG A 228 5.29 7.34 -38.23
C ARG A 228 4.08 6.66 -38.86
N ASP A 229 4.34 5.78 -39.83
CA ASP A 229 3.36 4.86 -40.37
C ASP A 229 3.32 3.56 -39.52
N PRO A 230 2.18 3.26 -38.86
CA PRO A 230 2.04 2.04 -38.07
C PRO A 230 2.29 0.74 -38.86
N ALA A 231 2.02 0.71 -40.17
CA ALA A 231 2.28 -0.48 -40.99
C ALA A 231 3.78 -0.81 -41.05
N THR A 232 4.63 0.23 -41.12
CA THR A 232 6.09 0.09 -41.05
C THR A 232 6.54 -0.45 -39.69
N ALA A 233 5.90 -0.03 -38.59
CA ALA A 233 6.17 -0.59 -37.27
C ALA A 233 5.78 -2.07 -37.16
N ILE A 234 4.60 -2.43 -37.67
CA ILE A 234 4.13 -3.82 -37.69
C ILE A 234 5.07 -4.70 -38.51
N ALA A 235 5.48 -4.23 -39.69
CA ALA A 235 6.45 -4.93 -40.54
C ALA A 235 7.81 -5.12 -39.85
N ALA A 236 8.22 -4.20 -38.98
CA ALA A 236 9.43 -4.30 -38.16
C ALA A 236 9.27 -5.16 -36.91
N GLY A 237 8.12 -5.81 -36.72
CA GLY A 237 7.85 -6.75 -35.63
C GLY A 237 7.22 -6.16 -34.38
N PHE A 238 6.83 -4.87 -34.41
CA PHE A 238 6.05 -4.27 -33.32
C PHE A 238 4.58 -4.74 -33.38
N LYS A 239 4.00 -5.09 -32.24
CA LYS A 239 2.62 -5.57 -32.12
C LYS A 239 1.83 -4.70 -31.15
N PRO A 240 0.61 -4.27 -31.49
CA PRO A 240 -0.22 -3.53 -30.54
C PRO A 240 -0.55 -4.40 -29.33
N GLU A 241 -0.36 -3.87 -28.13
CA GLU A 241 -0.83 -4.53 -26.92
C GLU A 241 -2.36 -4.52 -26.84
N PRO A 242 -2.99 -5.52 -26.21
CA PRO A 242 -4.40 -5.47 -25.91
C PRO A 242 -4.64 -4.37 -24.88
N VAL A 243 -5.30 -3.29 -25.29
CA VAL A 243 -5.68 -2.19 -24.41
C VAL A 243 -7.20 -2.03 -24.41
N SER A 244 -7.73 -1.59 -23.27
CA SER A 244 -9.12 -1.14 -23.17
C SER A 244 -9.40 -0.08 -24.24
N SER A 245 -10.63 -0.07 -24.78
CA SER A 245 -11.06 0.95 -25.75
C SER A 245 -11.01 2.38 -25.21
N ALA A 246 -10.90 2.54 -23.88
CA ALA A 246 -10.84 3.83 -23.20
C ALA A 246 -9.41 4.42 -23.07
N ASP A 247 -8.35 3.64 -23.33
CA ASP A 247 -6.98 4.17 -23.33
C ASP A 247 -6.65 4.82 -24.68
N PRO A 248 -6.40 6.14 -24.72
CA PRO A 248 -6.06 6.82 -25.96
C PRO A 248 -4.62 6.60 -26.42
N LEU A 249 -3.78 6.00 -25.59
CA LEU A 249 -2.42 5.62 -25.95
C LEU A 249 -2.39 4.15 -26.37
N ARG A 250 -1.68 3.88 -27.46
CA ARG A 250 -1.47 2.53 -27.99
C ARG A 250 0.01 2.23 -27.96
N HIS A 251 0.38 1.30 -27.09
CA HIS A 251 1.71 0.73 -27.04
C HIS A 251 1.84 -0.38 -28.08
N PHE A 252 2.81 -0.23 -28.95
CA PHE A 252 3.19 -1.24 -29.93
C PHE A 252 4.51 -1.83 -29.45
N VAL A 253 4.51 -3.07 -28.98
CA VAL A 253 5.65 -3.72 -28.33
C VAL A 253 6.43 -4.63 -29.29
N ASN A 254 7.74 -4.71 -29.11
CA ASN A 254 8.60 -5.59 -29.88
C ASN A 254 9.38 -6.53 -28.97
N ALA A 255 8.95 -7.79 -28.91
CA ALA A 255 9.59 -8.83 -28.11
C ALA A 255 11.05 -9.12 -28.52
N GLY A 256 11.44 -8.84 -29.78
CA GLY A 256 12.82 -8.94 -30.24
C GLY A 256 13.77 -7.97 -29.53
N ASN A 257 13.23 -6.86 -29.01
CA ASN A 257 13.99 -5.84 -28.31
C ASN A 257 14.02 -6.05 -26.79
N ALA A 258 13.41 -7.10 -26.24
CA ALA A 258 13.24 -7.29 -24.80
C ALA A 258 14.55 -7.31 -23.96
N LYS A 259 15.71 -7.53 -24.60
CA LYS A 259 17.03 -7.54 -23.94
C LYS A 259 17.80 -6.22 -24.09
N ALA A 260 17.35 -5.31 -24.95
CA ALA A 260 18.02 -4.02 -25.13
C ALA A 260 17.78 -3.14 -23.89
N ILE A 261 18.81 -2.46 -23.41
CA ILE A 261 18.72 -1.57 -22.24
C ILE A 261 18.97 -0.16 -22.73
N LEU A 262 17.91 0.66 -22.72
CA LEU A 262 17.94 2.07 -23.12
C LEU A 262 18.71 2.30 -24.45
N ASP A 263 18.43 1.48 -25.46
CA ASP A 263 19.02 1.63 -26.81
C ASP A 263 18.01 2.29 -27.75
N PRO A 264 18.27 3.55 -28.19
CA PRO A 264 17.37 4.25 -29.11
C PRO A 264 17.06 3.51 -30.40
N LYS A 265 17.93 2.64 -30.89
CA LYS A 265 17.70 1.87 -32.12
C LYS A 265 16.76 0.69 -31.91
N HIS A 266 16.61 0.23 -30.67
CA HIS A 266 15.83 -0.95 -30.30
C HIS A 266 14.90 -0.67 -29.11
N PRO A 267 13.94 0.27 -29.22
CA PRO A 267 12.98 0.52 -28.16
C PRO A 267 12.08 -0.69 -27.94
N GLN A 268 11.71 -0.97 -26.68
CA GLN A 268 10.80 -2.07 -26.35
C GLN A 268 9.38 -1.80 -26.81
N ALA A 269 8.94 -0.54 -26.77
CA ALA A 269 7.66 -0.14 -27.36
C ALA A 269 7.71 1.21 -28.08
N LEU A 270 6.83 1.36 -29.06
CA LEU A 270 6.47 2.63 -29.67
C LEU A 270 5.13 3.09 -29.11
N VAL A 271 4.98 4.39 -28.86
CA VAL A 271 3.77 4.96 -28.28
C VAL A 271 3.04 5.79 -29.33
N TYR A 272 1.81 5.40 -29.64
CA TYR A 272 0.93 6.13 -30.54
C TYR A 272 -0.24 6.74 -29.77
N ALA A 273 -0.62 7.97 -30.12
CA ALA A 273 -1.90 8.54 -29.71
C ALA A 273 -2.98 8.20 -30.75
N GLN A 274 -4.15 7.79 -30.29
CA GLN A 274 -5.35 7.72 -31.12
C GLN A 274 -5.92 9.13 -31.32
N THR A 275 -5.83 9.64 -32.54
CA THR A 275 -6.40 10.94 -32.96
C THR A 275 -7.64 10.71 -33.85
N LYS A 276 -8.34 11.79 -34.24
CA LYS A 276 -9.43 11.71 -35.23
C LYS A 276 -8.95 11.29 -36.62
N HIS A 277 -7.69 11.56 -36.93
CA HIS A 277 -7.06 11.26 -38.23
C HIS A 277 -6.35 9.91 -38.26
N GLY A 278 -6.33 9.17 -37.15
CA GLY A 278 -5.66 7.88 -37.00
C GLY A 278 -4.60 7.87 -35.91
N LEU A 279 -3.71 6.88 -35.95
CA LEU A 279 -2.61 6.76 -35.00
C LEU A 279 -1.49 7.75 -35.33
N GLN A 280 -1.11 8.56 -34.34
CA GLN A 280 0.04 9.46 -34.42
C GLN A 280 1.16 8.96 -33.52
N LEU A 281 2.36 8.77 -34.06
CA LEU A 281 3.54 8.42 -33.27
C LEU A 281 3.95 9.60 -32.37
N ILE A 282 3.96 9.39 -31.06
CA ILE A 282 4.25 10.45 -30.07
C ILE A 282 5.45 10.15 -29.18
N GLY A 283 5.95 8.92 -29.16
CA GLY A 283 7.11 8.57 -28.34
C GLY A 283 7.56 7.13 -28.45
N ALA A 284 8.52 6.78 -27.60
CA ALA A 284 8.96 5.41 -27.36
C ALA A 284 9.00 5.14 -25.85
N MET A 285 8.88 3.86 -25.49
CA MET A 285 9.05 3.37 -24.13
C MET A 285 10.21 2.40 -24.09
N TYR A 286 11.12 2.63 -23.17
CA TYR A 286 12.19 1.68 -22.82
C TYR A 286 11.78 0.95 -21.56
N GLN A 287 11.96 -0.36 -21.52
CA GLN A 287 11.54 -1.19 -20.41
C GLN A 287 12.66 -2.14 -20.00
N MET A 288 12.90 -2.24 -18.70
CA MET A 288 13.88 -3.15 -18.14
C MET A 288 13.42 -4.61 -18.27
N PRO A 289 14.35 -5.59 -18.39
CA PRO A 289 13.96 -6.98 -18.56
C PRO A 289 13.25 -7.61 -17.35
N ARG A 290 13.40 -7.03 -16.15
CA ARG A 290 12.88 -7.57 -14.89
C ARG A 290 12.40 -6.46 -13.95
N ALA A 291 11.35 -6.77 -13.17
CA ALA A 291 10.93 -5.95 -12.05
C ALA A 291 12.01 -5.85 -10.97
N GLY A 292 12.02 -4.73 -10.23
CA GLY A 292 12.99 -4.46 -9.16
C GLY A 292 14.41 -4.15 -9.64
N GLN A 293 14.65 -4.06 -10.97
CA GLN A 293 15.93 -3.65 -11.54
C GLN A 293 15.77 -2.33 -12.28
N TRP A 294 16.15 -1.25 -11.61
CA TRP A 294 16.13 0.10 -12.17
C TRP A 294 17.03 0.23 -13.40
N GLY A 295 16.62 1.10 -14.31
CA GLY A 295 17.36 1.37 -15.54
C GLY A 295 18.57 2.28 -15.31
N PRO A 296 19.45 2.39 -16.31
CA PRO A 296 20.52 3.37 -16.28
C PRO A 296 19.94 4.78 -16.24
N ASP A 297 20.59 5.67 -15.49
CA ASP A 297 20.11 7.04 -15.26
C ASP A 297 21.00 8.08 -15.96
N PRO A 298 20.95 8.19 -17.30
CA PRO A 298 21.78 9.15 -18.02
C PRO A 298 21.32 10.59 -17.79
N GLY A 299 20.04 10.83 -17.49
CA GLY A 299 19.46 12.16 -17.35
C GLY A 299 19.30 12.64 -15.92
N GLY A 300 19.58 11.81 -14.91
CA GLY A 300 19.33 12.15 -13.52
C GLY A 300 17.84 12.41 -13.29
N PRO A 301 17.49 13.47 -12.53
CA PRO A 301 16.09 13.85 -12.31
C PRO A 301 15.30 14.24 -13.56
N LEU A 302 15.95 14.32 -14.73
CA LEU A 302 15.25 14.58 -15.99
C LEU A 302 14.62 13.30 -16.55
N THR A 303 15.25 12.13 -16.39
CA THR A 303 14.77 10.86 -16.96
C THR A 303 13.96 10.09 -15.94
N GLN A 304 12.64 10.10 -16.06
CA GLN A 304 11.75 9.51 -15.07
C GLN A 304 11.51 8.02 -15.32
N TRP A 305 12.50 7.20 -14.97
CA TRP A 305 12.25 5.77 -14.79
C TRP A 305 11.18 5.59 -13.71
N HIS A 306 10.16 4.80 -14.01
CA HIS A 306 9.12 4.45 -13.07
C HIS A 306 8.71 2.99 -13.24
N GLN A 307 8.16 2.40 -12.19
CA GLN A 307 7.52 1.09 -12.24
C GLN A 307 6.12 1.20 -11.66
N HIS A 308 5.17 0.45 -12.23
CA HIS A 308 3.86 0.34 -11.65
C HIS A 308 3.83 -0.78 -10.61
N GLU A 309 3.29 -0.48 -9.44
CA GLU A 309 3.11 -1.37 -8.30
C GLU A 309 1.62 -1.47 -7.94
N GLY A 310 1.27 -2.53 -7.22
CA GLY A 310 -0.12 -2.72 -6.76
C GLY A 310 -1.12 -2.95 -7.89
N ILE A 311 -0.67 -3.48 -9.03
CA ILE A 311 -1.58 -3.91 -10.11
C ILE A 311 -2.15 -5.27 -9.73
N CYS A 312 -3.47 -5.36 -9.60
CA CYS A 312 -4.14 -6.62 -9.30
C CYS A 312 -4.47 -7.37 -10.59
N PHE A 313 -3.94 -8.59 -10.71
CA PHE A 313 -4.22 -9.50 -11.82
C PHE A 313 -5.15 -10.63 -11.38
N SER A 314 -6.27 -10.82 -12.09
CA SER A 314 -7.21 -11.93 -11.89
C SER A 314 -7.21 -12.89 -13.08
N PRO A 315 -7.17 -14.21 -12.86
CA PRO A 315 -7.29 -15.20 -13.95
C PRO A 315 -8.72 -15.29 -14.53
N PHE A 316 -9.73 -14.66 -13.90
CA PHE A 316 -11.14 -14.73 -14.31
C PHE A 316 -11.66 -13.48 -15.05
N GLY A 317 -10.79 -12.50 -15.33
CA GLY A 317 -11.16 -11.31 -16.09
C GLY A 317 -10.18 -10.17 -15.85
N PHE A 318 -9.82 -9.46 -16.93
CA PHE A 318 -8.92 -8.30 -16.93
C PHE A 318 -9.58 -7.09 -16.25
N GLU A 319 -9.72 -7.12 -14.93
CA GLU A 319 -9.83 -5.89 -14.16
C GLU A 319 -8.43 -5.50 -13.71
N PHE A 320 -7.80 -4.59 -14.45
CA PHE A 320 -6.70 -3.78 -13.93
C PHE A 320 -7.27 -2.90 -12.81
N SER A 321 -7.46 -3.50 -11.63
CA SER A 321 -7.75 -2.77 -10.41
C SER A 321 -6.41 -2.48 -9.74
N PHE A 322 -6.27 -1.28 -9.20
CA PHE A 322 -5.24 -1.05 -8.20
C PHE A 322 -5.64 -1.77 -6.91
N GLU A 323 -4.64 -2.11 -6.11
CA GLU A 323 -4.88 -2.59 -4.76
C GLU A 323 -5.77 -1.63 -3.98
N THR A 324 -6.55 -2.18 -3.06
CA THR A 324 -7.23 -1.36 -2.07
C THR A 324 -6.20 -0.60 -1.22
N PRO A 325 -6.59 0.47 -0.50
CA PRO A 325 -5.69 1.18 0.42
C PRO A 325 -5.05 0.30 1.52
N PHE A 326 -5.48 -0.96 1.62
CA PHE A 326 -4.91 -1.97 2.52
C PHE A 326 -3.89 -2.88 1.82
N TRP A 327 -3.39 -2.52 0.64
CA TRP A 327 -2.47 -3.35 -0.17
C TRP A 327 -3.02 -4.77 -0.41
N THR A 328 -4.34 -4.87 -0.57
CA THR A 328 -5.01 -6.13 -0.89
C THR A 328 -5.67 -6.03 -2.25
N CYS A 329 -5.38 -7.01 -3.09
CA CYS A 329 -6.15 -7.25 -4.28
C CYS A 329 -7.51 -7.88 -3.95
N PRO A 330 -8.52 -7.73 -4.84
CA PRO A 330 -9.75 -8.49 -4.74
C PRO A 330 -9.48 -9.99 -4.54
N VAL A 331 -10.36 -10.67 -3.79
CA VAL A 331 -10.20 -12.10 -3.50
C VAL A 331 -10.07 -12.88 -4.80
N GLY A 332 -8.99 -13.66 -4.93
CA GLY A 332 -8.68 -14.43 -6.14
C GLY A 332 -7.73 -13.74 -7.12
N SER A 333 -7.28 -12.53 -6.80
CA SER A 333 -6.28 -11.79 -7.58
C SER A 333 -4.93 -11.70 -6.88
N THR A 334 -3.86 -11.54 -7.64
CA THR A 334 -2.50 -11.33 -7.13
C THR A 334 -1.95 -9.99 -7.55
N SER A 335 -1.22 -9.33 -6.65
CA SER A 335 -0.50 -8.10 -6.96
C SER A 335 0.73 -8.38 -7.81
N ILE A 336 0.97 -7.53 -8.79
CA ILE A 336 2.16 -7.57 -9.65
C ILE A 336 2.80 -6.18 -9.73
N THR A 337 4.13 -6.18 -9.86
CA THR A 337 4.93 -5.01 -10.18
C THR A 337 5.44 -5.13 -11.60
N THR A 338 5.28 -4.08 -12.41
CA THR A 338 5.83 -4.07 -13.76
C THR A 338 7.34 -3.84 -13.73
N PRO A 339 8.10 -4.35 -14.70
CA PRO A 339 9.47 -3.90 -14.89
C PRO A 339 9.56 -2.38 -15.06
N PRO A 340 10.59 -1.71 -14.49
CA PRO A 340 10.80 -0.29 -14.68
C PRO A 340 10.80 0.12 -16.15
N MET A 341 10.18 1.25 -16.44
CA MET A 341 10.04 1.82 -17.76
C MET A 341 10.36 3.32 -17.78
N LEU A 342 10.82 3.79 -18.93
CA LEU A 342 11.11 5.19 -19.21
C LEU A 342 10.42 5.57 -20.52
N HIS A 343 9.53 6.56 -20.43
CA HIS A 343 8.93 7.17 -21.61
C HIS A 343 9.82 8.27 -22.17
N VAL A 344 9.90 8.34 -23.49
CA VAL A 344 10.54 9.42 -24.24
C VAL A 344 9.54 9.97 -25.25
N TRP A 345 8.95 11.11 -24.90
CA TRP A 345 7.99 11.83 -25.71
C TRP A 345 8.72 12.67 -26.76
N ILE A 346 8.49 12.37 -28.04
CA ILE A 346 9.13 13.10 -29.15
C ILE A 346 8.37 14.38 -29.51
N ILE A 347 7.18 14.57 -28.94
CA ILE A 347 6.36 15.79 -29.00
C ILE A 347 6.62 16.68 -27.78
N ASP A 348 6.14 17.92 -27.85
CA ASP A 348 6.11 18.79 -26.66
C ASP A 348 5.08 18.28 -25.66
N ASN A 349 5.56 17.78 -24.52
CA ASN A 349 4.73 17.27 -23.43
C ASN A 349 4.39 18.35 -22.38
N GLY A 350 4.36 19.62 -22.82
CA GLY A 350 3.97 20.75 -21.99
C GLY A 350 4.86 20.90 -20.76
N LYS A 351 4.23 21.06 -19.60
CA LYS A 351 4.94 21.35 -18.33
C LYS A 351 5.68 20.14 -17.76
N LEU A 352 5.29 18.92 -18.16
CA LEU A 352 5.89 17.69 -17.64
C LEU A 352 7.22 17.37 -18.33
N GLY A 353 7.38 17.80 -19.57
CA GLY A 353 8.62 17.62 -20.34
C GLY A 353 8.77 16.25 -20.99
N PRO A 354 9.84 16.06 -21.79
CA PRO A 354 9.96 14.98 -22.76
C PRO A 354 10.19 13.59 -22.15
N PHE A 355 10.45 13.52 -20.85
CA PHE A 355 10.79 12.28 -20.14
C PHE A 355 9.85 11.98 -18.98
N ALA A 356 8.74 12.72 -18.89
CA ALA A 356 7.77 12.50 -17.83
C ALA A 356 7.19 11.09 -17.92
N ALA A 357 6.89 10.49 -16.76
CA ALA A 357 6.19 9.21 -16.71
C ALA A 357 4.86 9.25 -17.47
N ASP A 358 4.15 10.38 -17.42
CA ASP A 358 2.84 10.60 -18.03
C ASP A 358 2.87 11.57 -19.22
N LEU A 359 1.91 11.39 -20.13
CA LEU A 359 1.55 12.40 -21.11
C LEU A 359 0.66 13.47 -20.46
N ASP A 360 0.99 14.75 -20.62
CA ASP A 360 0.22 15.87 -20.09
C ASP A 360 -1.23 15.80 -20.60
N LYS A 361 -2.20 15.85 -19.67
CA LYS A 361 -3.63 15.70 -19.98
C LYS A 361 -4.14 16.76 -20.97
N THR A 362 -3.53 17.94 -20.99
CA THR A 362 -3.85 19.02 -21.95
C THR A 362 -3.40 18.62 -23.34
N VAL A 363 -2.16 18.13 -23.46
CA VAL A 363 -1.58 17.64 -24.73
C VAL A 363 -2.37 16.43 -25.24
N GLN A 364 -2.72 15.50 -24.34
CA GLN A 364 -3.54 14.34 -24.66
C GLN A 364 -4.93 14.74 -25.23
N LYS A 365 -5.61 15.70 -24.59
CA LYS A 365 -6.88 16.24 -25.08
C LYS A 365 -6.74 16.94 -26.42
N GLN A 366 -5.64 17.67 -26.65
CA GLN A 366 -5.37 18.30 -27.93
C GLN A 366 -5.20 17.24 -29.03
N LEU A 367 -4.43 16.18 -28.79
CA LEU A 367 -4.22 15.10 -29.76
C LEU A 367 -5.52 14.37 -30.13
N GLN A 368 -6.46 14.23 -29.18
CA GLN A 368 -7.77 13.61 -29.44
C GLN A 368 -8.77 14.58 -30.07
N GLY A 369 -8.67 15.87 -29.76
CA GLY A 369 -9.56 16.92 -30.24
C GLY A 369 -9.21 17.44 -31.62
N SER A 370 -7.96 17.26 -32.05
CA SER A 370 -7.43 17.69 -33.36
C SER A 370 -7.94 16.82 -34.50
#